data_AF-A0A0G1PKC1-F1
#
_entry.id   AF-A0A0G1PKC1-F1
#
_cell.length_a   1.000
_cell.length_b   1.000
_cell.length_c   1.000
_cell.angle_alpha   90.00
_cell.angle_beta   90.00
_cell.angle_gamma   90.00
#
_symmetry.space_group_name_H-M   'P 1'
#
loop_
_entity.id
_entity.type
_entity.pdbx_description
1 polymer ?
#
loop_
_entity_poly.entity_id
_entity_poly.type
_entity_poly.pdbx_seq_one_letter_code
_entity_poly.pdbx_strand_id
1 'polypeptide(L)'
;MSSGNEYERLFKLWATVAKLVVDGKRDAAEVAYSLQEIVDKHNSLIRSSLFTLLEKRLEEGGRIDLDLSLDDEEIKGWIAKPGTYPRGYRSKAVFLWESVRSPMGNGEVAYLVFINNVVSADWVRTRARLFRMYPHP
;
A
#
# COMPACT_ATOMS: atom_id res chain seq x y z
N MET A 1 -8.38 0.12 -38.04
CA MET A 1 -9.60 -0.48 -37.48
C MET A 1 -9.96 0.30 -36.24
N SER A 2 -11.14 0.93 -36.24
CA SER A 2 -11.59 1.89 -35.23
C SER A 2 -11.41 1.35 -33.80
N SER A 3 -10.71 2.11 -32.97
CA SER A 3 -10.68 2.01 -31.51
C SER A 3 -12.08 2.30 -30.96
N GLY A 4 -13.02 1.38 -31.22
CA GLY A 4 -14.41 1.49 -30.79
C GLY A 4 -14.45 1.81 -29.30
N ASN A 5 -15.07 2.95 -28.99
CA ASN A 5 -15.10 3.62 -27.70
C ASN A 5 -15.14 2.60 -26.54
N GLU A 6 -14.11 2.59 -25.70
CA GLU A 6 -14.01 1.67 -24.56
C GLU A 6 -15.24 1.75 -23.65
N TYR A 7 -15.83 2.94 -23.51
CA TYR A 7 -17.07 3.16 -22.78
C TYR A 7 -18.27 2.44 -23.42
N GLU A 8 -18.34 2.39 -24.75
CA GLU A 8 -19.40 1.68 -25.47
C GLU A 8 -19.29 0.16 -25.24
N ARG A 9 -18.06 -0.36 -25.24
CA ARG A 9 -17.81 -1.80 -24.96
C ARG A 9 -18.18 -2.16 -23.52
N LEU A 10 -17.80 -1.31 -22.56
CA LEU A 10 -18.17 -1.48 -21.16
C LEU A 10 -19.68 -1.41 -20.95
N PHE A 11 -20.34 -0.46 -21.60
CA PHE A 11 -21.79 -0.32 -21.54
C PHE A 11 -22.51 -1.55 -22.10
N LYS A 12 -22.08 -2.07 -23.26
CA LYS A 12 -22.64 -3.30 -23.85
C LYS A 12 -22.43 -4.53 -22.96
N LEU A 13 -21.26 -4.63 -22.34
CA LEU A 13 -20.96 -5.72 -21.39
C LEU A 13 -21.90 -5.63 -20.18
N TRP A 14 -22.02 -4.44 -19.57
CA TRP A 14 -22.91 -4.20 -18.44
C TRP A 14 -24.38 -4.53 -18.79
N ALA A 15 -24.87 -4.05 -19.93
CA ALA A 15 -26.24 -4.34 -20.38
C ALA A 15 -26.49 -5.85 -20.58
N THR A 16 -25.49 -6.57 -21.10
CA THR A 16 -25.58 -8.03 -21.28
C THR A 16 -25.64 -8.77 -19.95
N VAL A 17 -24.78 -8.40 -19.01
CA VAL A 17 -24.75 -8.98 -17.66
C VAL A 17 -26.06 -8.71 -16.93
N ALA A 18 -26.55 -7.46 -16.96
CA ALA A 18 -27.83 -7.09 -16.35
C ALA A 18 -28.99 -7.90 -16.92
N LYS A 19 -29.03 -8.10 -18.24
CA LYS A 19 -30.05 -8.94 -18.89
C LYS A 19 -29.99 -10.40 -18.43
N LEU A 20 -28.80 -10.97 -18.30
CA LEU A 20 -28.65 -12.36 -17.82
C LEU A 20 -29.14 -12.55 -16.38
N VAL A 21 -28.96 -11.53 -15.53
CA VAL A 21 -29.47 -11.54 -14.16
C VAL A 21 -31.00 -11.41 -14.15
N VAL A 22 -31.57 -10.45 -14.90
CA VAL A 22 -33.02 -10.26 -15.01
C VAL A 22 -33.71 -11.49 -15.61
N ASP A 23 -33.09 -12.15 -16.59
CA ASP A 23 -33.58 -13.40 -17.19
C ASP A 23 -33.44 -14.62 -16.24
N GLY A 24 -32.86 -14.46 -15.04
CA GLY A 24 -32.61 -15.55 -14.08
C GLY A 24 -31.54 -16.56 -14.52
N LYS A 25 -30.74 -16.24 -15.54
CA LYS A 25 -29.67 -17.10 -16.09
C LYS A 25 -28.36 -17.01 -15.30
N ARG A 26 -28.24 -16.00 -14.45
CA ARG A 26 -27.10 -15.74 -13.57
C ARG A 26 -27.60 -15.21 -12.23
N ASP A 27 -26.95 -15.65 -11.16
CA ASP A 27 -27.18 -15.12 -9.83
C ASP A 27 -26.56 -13.72 -9.69
N ALA A 28 -27.28 -12.81 -9.05
CA ALA A 28 -26.84 -11.43 -8.90
C ALA A 28 -25.65 -11.30 -7.95
N ALA A 29 -25.58 -12.11 -6.89
CA ALA A 29 -24.52 -12.05 -5.90
C ALA A 29 -23.21 -12.62 -6.47
N GLU A 30 -23.26 -13.74 -7.21
CA GLU A 30 -22.09 -14.29 -7.91
C GLU A 30 -21.51 -13.32 -8.93
N VAL A 31 -22.38 -12.63 -9.68
CA VAL A 31 -21.96 -11.60 -10.64
C VAL A 31 -21.31 -10.41 -9.93
N ALA A 32 -21.91 -9.92 -8.85
CA ALA A 32 -21.36 -8.81 -8.08
C ALA A 32 -19.99 -9.17 -7.49
N TYR A 33 -19.84 -10.37 -6.92
CA TYR A 33 -18.59 -10.88 -6.39
C TYR A 33 -17.49 -10.95 -7.46
N SER A 34 -17.81 -11.52 -8.62
CA SER A 34 -16.85 -11.66 -9.72
C SER A 34 -16.39 -10.30 -10.26
N LEU A 35 -17.30 -9.31 -10.35
CA LEU A 35 -16.96 -7.95 -10.76
C LEU A 35 -16.06 -7.26 -9.73
N GLN A 36 -16.36 -7.44 -8.44
CA GLN A 36 -15.55 -6.92 -7.36
C GLN A 36 -14.13 -7.51 -7.39
N GLU A 37 -13.99 -8.82 -7.60
CA GLU A 37 -12.70 -9.50 -7.70
C GLU A 37 -11.84 -8.95 -8.86
N ILE A 38 -12.44 -8.70 -10.03
CA ILE A 38 -11.74 -8.10 -11.17
C ILE A 38 -11.26 -6.69 -10.83
N VAL A 39 -12.11 -5.88 -10.21
CA VAL A 39 -11.76 -4.51 -9.78
C VAL A 39 -10.64 -4.53 -8.75
N ASP A 40 -10.72 -5.41 -7.75
CA ASP A 40 -9.73 -5.53 -6.69
C ASP A 40 -8.37 -5.99 -7.23
N LYS A 41 -8.37 -6.97 -8.13
CA LYS A 41 -7.15 -7.45 -8.80
C LYS A 41 -6.50 -6.34 -9.63
N HIS A 42 -7.29 -5.59 -10.39
CA HIS A 42 -6.76 -4.48 -11.19
C HIS A 42 -6.23 -3.34 -10.31
N ASN A 43 -6.94 -3.00 -9.24
CA ASN A 43 -6.50 -2.02 -8.26
C ASN A 43 -5.21 -2.44 -7.56
N SER A 44 -5.05 -3.72 -7.24
CA SER A 44 -3.81 -4.27 -6.68
C SER A 44 -2.63 -4.11 -7.66
N LEU A 45 -2.83 -4.45 -8.94
CA LEU A 45 -1.81 -4.28 -9.98
C LEU A 45 -1.41 -2.82 -10.20
N ILE A 46 -2.39 -1.90 -10.25
CA ILE A 46 -2.13 -0.46 -10.36
C ILE A 46 -1.41 0.06 -9.11
N ARG A 47 -1.81 -0.42 -7.92
CA ARG A 47 -1.19 -0.02 -6.65
C ARG A 47 0.26 -0.48 -6.62
N SER A 48 0.54 -1.74 -6.97
CA SER A 48 1.89 -2.29 -7.06
C SER A 48 2.76 -1.52 -8.06
N SER A 49 2.29 -1.31 -9.29
CA SER A 49 3.05 -0.60 -10.34
C SER A 49 3.36 0.86 -9.99
N LEU A 50 2.37 1.60 -9.45
CA LEU A 50 2.58 2.98 -9.02
C LEU A 50 3.43 3.06 -7.76
N PHE A 51 3.43 2.04 -6.92
CA PHE A 51 4.29 1.95 -5.75
C PHE A 51 5.75 1.71 -6.17
N THR A 52 5.99 0.76 -7.08
CA THR A 52 7.34 0.50 -7.61
C THR A 52 7.95 1.71 -8.33
N LEU A 53 7.17 2.43 -9.14
CA LEU A 53 7.64 3.64 -9.83
C LEU A 53 8.06 4.73 -8.83
N LEU A 54 7.34 4.78 -7.74
CA LEU A 54 7.46 5.80 -6.72
C LEU A 54 8.62 5.52 -5.77
N GLU A 55 8.76 4.28 -5.32
CA GLU A 55 9.93 3.78 -4.61
C GLU A 55 11.19 4.12 -5.40
N LYS A 56 11.23 3.72 -6.67
CA LYS A 56 12.36 3.99 -7.57
C LYS A 56 12.70 5.48 -7.65
N ARG A 57 11.70 6.36 -7.77
CA ARG A 57 11.91 7.83 -7.82
C ARG A 57 12.45 8.40 -6.51
N LEU A 58 12.14 7.77 -5.38
CA LEU A 58 12.58 8.24 -4.06
C LEU A 58 13.96 7.71 -3.72
N GLU A 59 14.26 6.47 -4.11
CA GLU A 59 15.61 5.90 -4.06
C GLU A 59 16.57 6.71 -4.94
N GLU A 60 16.22 6.97 -6.20
CA GLU A 60 17.02 7.81 -7.12
C GLU A 60 17.25 9.23 -6.55
N GLY A 61 16.30 9.73 -5.75
CA GLY A 61 16.41 11.02 -5.08
C GLY A 61 17.11 10.99 -3.72
N GLY A 62 17.59 9.83 -3.26
CA GLY A 62 18.20 9.64 -1.94
C GLY A 62 17.25 9.94 -0.77
N ARG A 63 15.94 9.82 -0.99
CA ARG A 63 14.89 10.19 -0.02
C ARG A 63 14.36 9.01 0.79
N ILE A 64 14.59 7.78 0.32
CA ILE A 64 14.24 6.53 0.98
C ILE A 64 15.39 5.56 0.73
N ASP A 65 15.60 4.66 1.68
CA ASP A 65 16.54 3.55 1.62
C ASP A 65 15.73 2.30 2.00
N LEU A 66 15.52 1.40 1.03
CA LEU A 66 14.74 0.18 1.26
C LEU A 66 15.66 -0.90 1.83
N ASP A 67 15.37 -1.35 3.04
CA ASP A 67 16.03 -2.49 3.66
C ASP A 67 15.05 -3.65 3.80
N LEU A 68 15.15 -4.61 2.88
CA LEU A 68 14.34 -5.83 2.87
C LEU A 68 14.94 -6.94 3.75
N SER A 69 16.09 -6.69 4.40
CA SER A 69 16.77 -7.68 5.23
C SER A 69 16.30 -7.69 6.68
N LEU A 70 15.50 -6.70 7.09
CA LEU A 70 15.00 -6.56 8.45
C LEU A 70 13.86 -7.55 8.70
N ASP A 71 14.03 -8.37 9.73
CA ASP A 71 12.99 -9.28 10.21
C ASP A 71 12.25 -8.72 11.45
N ASP A 72 11.08 -9.30 11.71
CA ASP A 72 10.23 -8.91 12.84
C ASP A 72 10.91 -9.07 14.20
N GLU A 73 11.80 -10.04 14.36
CA GLU A 73 12.48 -10.33 15.63
C GLU A 73 13.58 -9.32 15.92
N GLU A 74 14.28 -8.85 14.88
CA GLU A 74 15.24 -7.77 14.95
C GLU A 74 14.55 -6.46 15.36
N ILE A 75 13.41 -6.14 14.74
CA ILE A 75 12.60 -4.97 15.09
C ILE A 75 12.11 -5.04 16.54
N LYS A 76 11.59 -6.18 16.99
CA LYS A 76 11.20 -6.37 18.39
C LYS A 76 12.39 -6.23 19.33
N GLY A 77 13.55 -6.75 18.93
CA GLY A 77 14.80 -6.61 19.65
C GLY A 77 15.21 -5.17 19.87
N TRP A 78 15.08 -4.33 18.84
CA TRP A 78 15.35 -2.90 18.91
C TRP A 78 14.44 -2.17 19.90
N ILE A 79 13.14 -2.48 19.90
CA ILE A 79 12.15 -1.90 20.82
C ILE A 79 12.46 -2.34 22.26
N ALA A 80 12.76 -3.62 22.46
CA ALA A 80 13.06 -4.18 23.78
C ALA A 80 14.40 -3.69 24.36
N LYS A 81 15.40 -3.46 23.50
CA LYS A 81 16.75 -3.02 23.87
C LYS A 81 17.21 -1.89 22.94
N PRO A 82 16.88 -0.63 23.23
CA PRO A 82 17.25 0.51 22.39
C PRO A 82 18.76 0.62 22.09
N GLY A 83 19.62 0.08 22.96
CA GLY A 83 21.07 0.02 22.74
C GLY A 83 21.48 -0.76 21.47
N THR A 84 20.67 -1.72 21.01
CA THR A 84 20.93 -2.50 19.79
C THR A 84 20.43 -1.83 18.52
N TYR A 85 19.76 -0.67 18.62
CA TYR A 85 19.28 0.06 17.45
C TYR A 85 20.46 0.54 16.58
N PRO A 86 20.51 0.18 15.29
CA PRO A 86 21.65 0.47 14.42
C PRO A 86 21.95 1.96 14.32
N ARG A 87 23.22 2.34 14.44
CA ARG A 87 23.64 3.75 14.41
C ARG A 87 23.23 4.45 13.11
N GLY A 88 23.25 3.74 11.98
CA GLY A 88 22.85 4.27 10.66
C GLY A 88 21.37 4.65 10.56
N TYR A 89 20.53 4.12 11.45
CA TYR A 89 19.10 4.42 11.49
C TYR A 89 18.72 5.48 12.53
N ARG A 90 19.63 5.86 13.45
CA ARG A 90 19.26 6.73 14.59
C ARG A 90 18.83 8.14 14.20
N SER A 91 19.25 8.62 13.04
CA SER A 91 18.84 9.93 12.48
C SER A 91 17.68 9.83 11.49
N LYS A 92 17.10 8.62 11.33
CA LYS A 92 16.08 8.31 10.32
C LYS A 92 14.80 7.81 11.00
N ALA A 93 13.68 7.99 10.31
CA ALA A 93 12.45 7.25 10.62
C ALA A 93 12.45 5.94 9.82
N VAL A 94 12.26 4.81 10.49
CA VAL A 94 12.17 3.48 9.86
C VAL A 94 10.71 3.09 9.75
N PHE A 95 10.19 2.98 8.53
CA PHE A 95 8.78 2.67 8.28
C PHE A 95 8.60 1.16 8.09
N LEU A 96 7.64 0.57 8.80
CA LEU A 96 7.35 -0.86 8.78
C LEU A 96 6.20 -1.12 7.81
N TRP A 97 6.50 -1.25 6.52
CA TRP A 97 5.49 -1.14 5.46
C TRP A 97 4.39 -2.23 5.49
N GLU A 98 4.68 -3.40 6.06
CA GLU A 98 3.70 -4.49 6.22
C GLU A 98 2.78 -4.32 7.44
N SER A 99 3.10 -3.37 8.34
CA SER A 99 2.25 -3.05 9.48
C SER A 99 1.07 -2.17 9.04
N VAL A 100 -0.04 -2.77 8.61
CA VAL A 100 -1.24 -2.02 8.19
C VAL A 100 -2.35 -2.17 9.23
N ARG A 101 -2.72 -1.06 9.90
CA ARG A 101 -3.73 -1.09 10.99
C ARG A 101 -5.19 -0.88 10.54
N SER A 102 -5.47 -0.68 9.24
CA SER A 102 -6.85 -0.53 8.77
C SER A 102 -7.05 -1.02 7.32
N PRO A 103 -7.87 -2.05 7.09
CA PRO A 103 -8.19 -2.53 5.74
C PRO A 103 -9.17 -1.60 4.99
N MET A 104 -9.83 -0.65 5.67
CA MET A 104 -10.94 0.15 5.12
C MET A 104 -10.56 1.53 4.56
N GLY A 105 -9.32 1.73 4.12
CA GLY A 105 -9.01 2.77 3.12
C GLY A 105 -8.14 3.95 3.56
N ASN A 106 -7.75 4.05 4.83
CA ASN A 106 -6.67 4.94 5.27
C ASN A 106 -5.66 4.14 6.07
N GLY A 107 -4.82 3.36 5.37
CA GLY A 107 -3.79 2.54 5.99
C GLY A 107 -2.88 3.40 6.87
N GLU A 108 -2.81 3.06 8.15
CA GLU A 108 -1.77 3.56 9.04
C GLU A 108 -0.59 2.59 8.95
N VAL A 109 0.61 3.15 8.79
CA VAL A 109 1.86 2.40 8.75
C VAL A 109 2.62 2.73 10.04
N ALA A 110 3.12 1.73 10.73
CA ALA A 110 3.96 1.96 11.90
C ALA A 110 5.34 2.46 11.46
N TYR A 111 5.93 3.32 12.27
CA TYR A 111 7.31 3.74 12.09
C TYR A 111 8.05 3.81 13.42
N LEU A 112 9.37 3.66 13.36
CA LEU A 112 10.28 3.75 14.49
C LEU A 112 11.15 4.99 14.36
N VAL A 113 11.33 5.68 15.48
CA VAL A 113 12.31 6.76 15.62
C VAL A 113 13.15 6.55 16.87
N PHE A 114 14.43 6.89 16.77
CA PHE A 114 15.35 6.84 17.89
C PHE A 114 15.53 8.24 18.48
N ILE A 115 14.96 8.48 19.67
CA ILE A 115 14.99 9.79 20.32
C ILE A 115 15.37 9.60 21.79
N ASN A 116 16.29 10.42 22.31
CA ASN A 116 16.71 10.39 23.71
C ASN A 116 17.14 9.00 24.22
N ASN A 117 17.88 8.24 23.40
CA ASN A 117 18.31 6.86 23.67
C ASN A 117 17.18 5.83 23.83
N VAL A 118 15.98 6.14 23.33
CA VAL A 118 14.82 5.25 23.33
C VAL A 118 14.32 5.05 21.88
N VAL A 119 13.82 3.86 21.58
CA VAL A 119 13.11 3.57 20.33
C VAL A 119 11.62 3.83 20.58
N SER A 120 11.06 4.81 19.89
CA SER A 120 9.63 5.09 19.92
C SER A 120 8.96 4.50 18.69
N ALA A 121 7.88 3.76 18.89
CA ALA A 121 7.03 3.25 17.81
C ALA A 121 5.72 4.04 17.78
N ASP A 122 5.37 4.60 16.63
CA ASP A 122 4.14 5.36 16.44
C ASP A 122 3.50 5.01 15.09
N TRP A 123 2.26 5.44 14.88
CA TRP A 123 1.48 5.18 13.68
C TRP A 123 1.25 6.48 12.92
N VAL A 124 1.56 6.49 11.63
CA VAL A 124 1.25 7.64 10.78
C VAL A 124 0.17 7.30 9.77
N ARG A 125 -0.83 8.18 9.66
CA ARG A 125 -1.84 8.09 8.62
C ARG A 125 -1.21 8.39 7.27
N THR A 126 -1.26 7.42 6.37
CA THR A 126 -0.95 7.65 4.96
C THR A 126 -2.21 8.23 4.27
N ARG A 127 -2.58 9.47 4.61
CA ARG A 127 -3.64 10.20 3.88
C ARG A 127 -3.07 10.62 2.53
N ALA A 128 -3.26 9.76 1.53
CA ALA A 128 -2.72 9.87 0.18
C ALA A 128 -1.22 9.62 0.06
N ARG A 129 -0.86 9.03 -1.09
CA ARG A 129 0.49 8.69 -1.53
C ARG A 129 1.49 9.82 -1.20
N LEU A 130 2.45 9.46 -0.34
CA LEU A 130 3.72 10.11 -0.01
C LEU A 130 3.70 11.50 0.61
N PHE A 131 4.30 11.57 1.79
CA PHE A 131 5.08 12.74 2.17
C PHE A 131 6.41 12.35 2.84
N ARG A 132 7.45 13.08 2.40
CA ARG A 132 8.81 13.22 2.92
C ARG A 132 8.92 13.21 4.45
N MET A 133 10.03 12.69 4.98
CA MET A 133 10.57 13.18 6.25
C MET A 133 12.06 13.50 6.11
N TYR A 134 12.39 14.77 6.36
CA TYR A 134 13.75 15.30 6.50
C TYR A 134 14.33 14.93 7.88
N PRO A 135 15.66 15.03 8.10
CA PRO A 135 16.26 14.78 9.40
C PRO A 135 15.72 15.75 10.45
N HIS A 136 15.50 15.23 11.66
CA HIS A 136 15.18 16.06 12.82
C HIS A 136 16.35 17.04 13.11
N PRO A 137 16.07 18.33 13.37
CA PRO A 137 17.06 19.26 13.91
C PRO A 137 17.47 18.90 15.35
#